data_AF-A0AAV2IPM7-F1
#
_entry.id   AF-A0AAV2IPM7-F1
#
_cell.length_a   1.000
_cell.length_b   1.000
_cell.length_c   1.000
_cell.angle_alpha   90.00
_cell.angle_beta   90.00
_cell.angle_gamma   90.00
#
_symmetry.space_group_name_H-M   'P 1'
#
loop_
_entity.id
_entity.type
_entity.pdbx_description
1 polymer ?
#
loop_
_entity_poly.entity_id
_entity_poly.type
_entity_poly.pdbx_seq_one_letter_code
_entity_poly.pdbx_strand_id
1 'polypeptide(L)'
;REVREGEKDFSKKMKDLQKSCCFVIILGASHKIMYMLAPDQEMRDKWIRALRYAMQMEQLAEQRNETDRNIREAFNRADINGDGHLDFEEVMKLLKSLNT
;
A
#
# COMPACT_ATOMS: atom_id res chain seq x y z
N ARG A 1 7.01 0.33 3.67
CA ARG A 1 7.45 1.75 3.54
C ARG A 1 6.69 2.54 4.61
N GLU A 2 7.25 3.60 5.20
CA GLU A 2 6.56 4.39 6.24
C GLU A 2 6.98 5.86 6.27
N VAL A 3 6.09 6.77 6.68
CA VAL A 3 6.40 8.19 6.92
C VAL A 3 6.11 8.54 8.37
N ARG A 4 7.16 8.92 9.11
CA ARG A 4 7.09 9.24 10.54
C ARG A 4 7.32 10.73 10.78
N GLU A 5 6.56 11.26 11.72
CA GLU A 5 6.88 12.54 12.36
C GLU A 5 8.13 12.37 13.24
N GLY A 6 8.91 13.43 13.37
CA GLY A 6 10.24 13.35 13.96
C GLY A 6 10.23 13.12 15.48
N GLU A 7 10.41 11.87 15.89
CA GLU A 7 11.09 11.44 17.13
C GLU A 7 11.37 9.92 17.02
N LYS A 8 12.63 9.48 16.91
CA LYS A 8 13.41 8.98 18.06
C LYS A 8 14.93 8.89 17.82
N ASP A 9 15.41 9.32 16.66
CA ASP A 9 16.84 9.25 16.32
C ASP A 9 17.25 10.51 15.56
N PHE A 10 17.24 11.64 16.27
CA PHE A 10 17.88 12.85 15.80
C PHE A 10 19.38 12.62 15.88
N SER A 11 19.98 12.17 14.78
CA SER A 11 21.43 12.20 14.64
C SER A 11 21.93 13.59 15.06
N LYS A 12 23.10 13.66 15.70
CA LYS A 12 23.73 14.90 16.20
C LYS A 12 23.74 16.06 15.17
N LYS A 13 23.53 15.78 13.87
CA LYS A 13 23.44 16.73 12.75
C LYS A 13 22.23 17.68 12.74
N MET A 14 21.14 17.40 13.47
CA MET A 14 19.93 18.25 13.42
C MET A 14 19.62 18.98 14.73
N LYS A 15 20.60 19.12 15.63
CA LYS A 15 20.40 19.77 16.94
C LYS A 15 19.91 21.22 16.85
N ASP A 16 20.22 21.92 15.75
CA ASP A 16 19.92 23.35 15.58
C ASP A 16 18.78 23.63 14.58
N LEU A 17 18.11 22.60 14.06
CA LEU A 17 16.99 22.78 13.12
C LEU A 17 15.65 22.95 13.85
N GLN A 18 14.76 23.78 13.30
CA GLN A 18 13.36 23.83 13.73
C GLN A 18 12.72 22.45 13.54
N LYS A 19 12.62 21.69 14.64
CA LYS A 19 12.06 20.34 14.68
C LYS A 19 10.64 20.28 14.12
N SER A 20 9.89 21.38 14.23
CA SER A 20 8.57 21.55 13.64
C SER A 20 8.55 21.53 12.11
N CYS A 21 9.71 21.54 11.45
CA CYS A 21 9.81 21.47 9.99
C CYS A 21 10.37 20.13 9.50
N CYS A 22 10.80 19.24 10.40
CA CYS A 22 11.47 17.99 10.04
C CYS A 22 10.48 16.81 9.97
N PHE A 23 10.74 15.88 9.05
CA PHE A 23 10.04 14.59 8.96
C PHE A 23 10.95 13.51 8.36
N VAL A 24 10.57 12.24 8.53
CA VAL A 24 11.38 11.09 8.11
C VAL A 24 10.57 10.16 7.21
N ILE A 25 11.23 9.67 6.15
CA ILE A 25 10.68 8.67 5.24
C ILE A 25 11.54 7.40 5.34
N ILE A 26 10.88 6.24 5.49
CA ILE A 26 11.51 4.92 5.52
C ILE A 26 11.11 4.16 4.25
N LEU A 27 12.10 3.88 3.41
CA LEU A 27 11.91 3.30 2.08
C LEU A 27 12.49 1.89 1.95
N GLY A 28 11.76 1.04 1.22
CA GLY A 28 12.20 -0.28 0.78
C GLY A 28 12.31 -1.33 1.90
N ALA A 29 12.66 -2.56 1.49
CA ALA A 29 12.90 -3.69 2.39
C ALA A 29 14.16 -3.50 3.25
N SER A 30 15.12 -2.70 2.77
CA SER A 30 16.35 -2.36 3.48
C SER A 30 16.17 -1.28 4.54
N HIS A 31 14.94 -0.81 4.79
CA HIS A 31 14.61 0.23 5.77
C HIS A 31 15.49 1.48 5.64
N LYS A 32 15.71 1.97 4.41
CA LYS A 32 16.52 3.17 4.19
C LYS A 32 15.80 4.38 4.77
N ILE A 33 16.48 5.11 5.66
CA ILE A 33 15.95 6.28 6.34
C ILE A 33 16.39 7.55 5.61
N MET A 34 15.44 8.43 5.31
CA MET A 34 15.68 9.75 4.72
C MET A 34 15.10 10.83 5.63
N TYR A 35 15.95 11.77 6.04
CA TYR A 35 15.56 12.93 6.82
C TYR A 35 15.29 14.11 5.89
N MET A 36 14.12 14.73 6.04
CA MET A 36 13.66 15.84 5.20
C MET A 36 13.39 17.06 6.07
N LEU A 37 13.75 18.23 5.56
CA LEU A 37 13.45 19.53 6.14
C LEU A 37 12.49 20.28 5.22
N ALA A 38 11.31 20.61 5.71
CA ALA A 38 10.39 21.51 5.02
C ALA A 38 10.74 22.98 5.32
N PRO A 39 10.30 23.93 4.49
CA PRO A 39 10.47 25.37 4.77
C PRO A 39 9.78 25.81 6.07
N ASP A 40 8.63 25.21 6.38
CA ASP A 40 7.82 25.51 7.56
C ASP A 40 7.02 24.26 8.01
N GLN A 41 6.36 24.40 9.16
CA GLN A 41 5.53 23.35 9.77
C GLN A 41 4.32 22.98 8.90
N GLU A 42 3.68 23.95 8.24
CA GLU A 42 2.50 23.69 7.42
C GLU A 42 2.87 22.84 6.20
N MET A 43 3.98 23.15 5.55
CA MET A 43 4.49 22.42 4.40
C MET A 43 4.94 21.01 4.80
N ARG A 44 5.60 20.85 5.97
CA ARG A 44 5.89 19.53 6.53
C ARG A 44 4.62 18.70 6.69
N ASP A 45 3.56 19.28 7.26
CA ASP A 45 2.29 18.57 7.49
C ASP A 45 1.57 18.21 6.19
N LYS A 46 1.68 19.06 5.16
CA LYS A 46 1.22 18.75 3.80
C LYS A 46 1.99 17.56 3.21
N TRP A 47 3.32 17.56 3.31
CA TRP A 47 4.16 16.45 2.83
C TRP A 47 3.83 15.13 3.53
N ILE A 48 3.72 15.15 4.86
CA ILE A 48 3.38 13.95 5.63
C ILE A 48 2.02 13.38 5.18
N ARG A 49 0.99 14.23 5.07
CA ARG A 49 -0.33 13.80 4.62
C ARG A 49 -0.31 13.25 3.19
N ALA A 50 0.33 13.96 2.27
CA ALA A 50 0.40 13.56 0.87
C ALA A 50 1.13 12.22 0.70
N LEU A 51 2.27 12.03 1.38
CA LEU A 51 3.04 10.80 1.29
C LEU A 51 2.29 9.62 1.93
N ARG A 52 1.68 9.81 3.10
CA ARG A 52 0.82 8.78 3.73
C ARG A 52 -0.32 8.37 2.80
N TYR A 53 -0.99 9.34 2.19
CA TYR A 53 -2.06 9.08 1.23
C TYR A 53 -1.57 8.31 0.01
N ALA A 54 -0.46 8.73 -0.60
CA ALA A 54 0.11 8.04 -1.76
C ALA A 54 0.44 6.57 -1.47
N MET A 55 1.01 6.29 -0.30
CA MET A 55 1.34 4.92 0.13
C MET A 55 0.09 4.08 0.38
N GLN A 56 -0.95 4.65 0.98
CA GLN A 56 -2.23 3.97 1.16
C GLN A 56 -2.90 3.67 -0.18
N MET A 57 -2.82 4.59 -1.14
CA MET A 57 -3.37 4.39 -2.48
C MET A 57 -2.64 3.29 -3.25
N GLU A 58 -1.31 3.20 -3.13
CA GLU A 58 -0.51 2.10 -3.69
C GLU A 58 -0.98 0.75 -3.12
N GLN A 59 -1.12 0.65 -1.80
CA GLN A 59 -1.61 -0.57 -1.14
C GLN A 59 -3.03 -0.97 -1.58
N LEU A 60 -3.94 0.01 -1.70
CA LEU A 60 -5.30 -0.25 -2.18
C LEU A 60 -5.31 -0.72 -3.64
N ALA A 61 -4.44 -0.18 -4.48
CA ALA A 61 -4.31 -0.61 -5.87
C ALA A 61 -3.77 -2.05 -5.96
N GLU A 62 -2.75 -2.39 -5.16
CA GLU A 62 -2.23 -3.76 -5.06
C GLU A 62 -3.31 -4.75 -4.61
N GLN A 63 -4.10 -4.40 -3.59
CA GLN A 63 -5.20 -5.23 -3.12
C GLN A 63 -6.28 -5.45 -4.18
N ARG A 64 -6.61 -4.42 -4.96
CA ARG A 64 -7.55 -4.54 -6.09
C ARG A 64 -7.01 -5.49 -7.15
N ASN A 65 -5.76 -5.32 -7.56
CA ASN A 65 -5.12 -6.18 -8.55
C ASN A 65 -5.07 -7.65 -8.11
N GLU A 66 -4.75 -7.89 -6.84
CA GLU A 66 -4.75 -9.23 -6.24
C GLU A 66 -6.16 -9.84 -6.25
N THR A 67 -7.17 -9.04 -5.89
CA THR A 67 -8.58 -9.46 -5.93
C THR A 67 -9.01 -9.83 -7.35
N ASP A 68 -8.71 -8.99 -8.34
CA ASP A 68 -9.03 -9.23 -9.74
C ASP A 68 -8.33 -10.50 -10.26
N ARG A 69 -7.06 -10.72 -9.87
CA ARG A 69 -6.34 -11.94 -10.21
C ARG A 69 -7.01 -13.16 -9.60
N ASN A 70 -7.36 -13.12 -8.32
CA ASN A 70 -7.98 -14.24 -7.62
C ASN A 70 -9.36 -14.58 -8.22
N ILE A 71 -10.16 -13.57 -8.57
CA ILE A 71 -11.44 -13.77 -9.26
C ILE A 71 -11.21 -14.42 -10.63
N ARG A 72 -10.25 -13.93 -11.41
CA ARG A 72 -9.93 -14.48 -12.73
C ARG A 72 -9.43 -15.92 -12.66
N GLU A 73 -8.60 -16.25 -11.67
CA GLU A 73 -8.14 -17.62 -11.45
C GLU A 73 -9.28 -18.56 -11.02
N ALA A 74 -10.17 -18.08 -10.14
CA ALA A 74 -11.35 -18.84 -9.75
C ALA A 74 -12.29 -19.10 -10.93
N PHE A 75 -12.49 -18.08 -11.77
CA PHE A 75 -13.27 -18.20 -13.02
C PHE A 75 -12.65 -19.23 -13.96
N ASN A 76 -11.36 -19.07 -14.30
CA ASN A 76 -10.66 -19.97 -15.21
C ASN A 76 -10.63 -21.43 -14.71
N ARG A 77 -10.67 -21.65 -13.40
CA ARG A 77 -10.74 -22.98 -12.81
C ARG A 77 -12.16 -23.58 -12.88
N ALA A 78 -13.18 -22.73 -12.81
CA ALA A 78 -14.57 -23.14 -12.85
C ALA A 78 -15.08 -23.38 -14.28
N ASP A 79 -14.53 -22.68 -15.27
CA ASP A 79 -14.77 -22.87 -16.71
C ASP A 79 -14.05 -24.14 -17.17
N ILE A 80 -14.71 -25.28 -16.99
CA ILE A 80 -14.12 -26.61 -17.27
C ILE A 80 -14.10 -26.86 -18.77
N ASN A 81 -15.14 -26.40 -19.47
CA ASN A 81 -15.28 -26.60 -20.90
C ASN A 81 -14.43 -25.61 -21.73
N GLY A 82 -13.97 -24.50 -21.12
CA GLY A 82 -13.10 -23.50 -21.72
C GLY A 82 -13.80 -22.57 -22.71
N ASP A 83 -15.12 -22.43 -22.62
CA ASP A 83 -15.92 -21.61 -23.54
C ASP A 83 -15.93 -20.12 -23.18
N GLY A 84 -15.30 -19.74 -22.06
CA GLY A 84 -15.22 -18.38 -21.57
C GLY A 84 -16.48 -17.91 -20.83
N HIS A 85 -17.43 -18.81 -20.58
CA HIS A 85 -18.63 -18.63 -19.79
C HIS A 85 -18.66 -19.68 -18.67
N LEU A 86 -19.56 -19.50 -17.69
CA LEU A 86 -19.83 -20.53 -16.70
C LEU A 86 -21.27 -20.98 -16.86
N ASP A 87 -21.47 -22.26 -17.09
CA ASP A 87 -22.80 -22.85 -17.10
C ASP A 87 -23.33 -23.08 -15.67
N PHE A 88 -24.59 -23.50 -15.56
CA PHE A 88 -25.24 -23.69 -14.26
C PHE A 88 -24.52 -24.75 -13.39
N GLU A 89 -23.95 -25.78 -13.99
CA GLU A 89 -23.25 -26.84 -13.27
C GLU A 89 -21.89 -26.36 -12.76
N GLU A 90 -21.15 -25.62 -13.59
CA GLU A 90 -19.88 -24.99 -13.27
C GLU A 90 -20.02 -23.95 -12.15
N VAL A 91 -21.02 -23.07 -12.23
CA VAL A 91 -21.33 -22.11 -11.15
C VAL A 91 -21.67 -22.83 -9.85
N MET A 92 -22.46 -23.90 -9.90
CA MET A 92 -22.82 -24.66 -8.69
C MET A 92 -21.61 -25.33 -8.03
N LYS A 93 -20.66 -25.85 -8.83
CA LYS A 93 -19.40 -26.41 -8.34
C LYS A 93 -18.50 -25.32 -7.74
N LEU A 94 -18.38 -24.18 -8.41
CA LEU A 94 -17.62 -23.03 -7.92
C LEU A 94 -18.16 -22.55 -6.56
N LEU A 95 -19.46 -22.31 -6.45
CA LEU A 95 -20.09 -21.84 -5.20
C LEU A 95 -19.91 -22.82 -4.04
N LYS A 96 -19.98 -24.13 -4.31
CA LYS A 96 -19.66 -25.15 -3.30
C LYS A 96 -18.20 -25.05 -2.84
N SER A 97 -17.26 -24.87 -3.77
CA SER A 97 -15.82 -24.78 -3.45
C SER A 97 -15.44 -23.50 -2.67
N LEU A 98 -16.24 -22.44 -2.76
CA LEU A 98 -16.00 -21.17 -2.05
C LEU A 98 -16.56 -21.17 -0.62
N ASN A 99 -17.43 -22.11 -0.27
CA ASN A 99 -18.11 -22.20 1.02
C ASN A 99 -17.56 -23.35 1.90
N THR A 100 -16.38 -23.89 1.55
CA THR A 100 -15.68 -24.97 2.28
C THR A 100 -14.37 -24.44 2.82
#